data_AF-A0A965USY9-F1
#
_entry.id   AF-A0A965USY9-F1
#
_cell.length_a   1.000
_cell.length_b   1.000
_cell.length_c   1.000
_cell.angle_alpha   90.00
_cell.angle_beta   90.00
_cell.angle_gamma   90.00
#
_symmetry.space_group_name_H-M   'P 1'
#
loop_
_entity.id
_entity.type
_entity.pdbx_description
1 polymer ?
#
loop_
_entity_poly.entity_id
_entity_poly.type
_entity_poly.pdbx_seq_one_letter_code
_entity_poly.pdbx_strand_id
1 'polypeptide(L)' 'MIDQLKQYALDNYEAGGHWAYETFDDSRYIAIINRTKTLDEAKAALKDWCDLVSERESDCAWDGPDNEVTPKAWT' A
#
# COMPACT_ATOMS: atom_id res chain seq x y z
N MET A 1 12.09 -9.54 -7.11
CA MET A 1 11.41 -8.26 -6.85
C MET A 1 9.94 -8.44 -6.48
N ILE A 2 9.13 -9.24 -7.21
CA ILE A 2 7.72 -9.45 -6.85
C ILE A 2 7.58 -9.95 -5.40
N ASP A 3 8.27 -11.03 -5.03
CA ASP A 3 8.19 -11.56 -3.66
C ASP A 3 8.68 -10.55 -2.60
N GLN A 4 9.63 -9.69 -2.94
CA GLN A 4 10.11 -8.64 -2.05
C GLN A 4 9.07 -7.53 -1.85
N LEU A 5 8.28 -7.22 -2.87
CA LEU A 5 7.16 -6.27 -2.78
C LEU A 5 5.97 -6.87 -2.03
N LYS A 6 5.68 -8.17 -2.23
CA LYS A 6 4.67 -8.90 -1.46
C LYS A 6 5.05 -8.94 0.03
N GLN A 7 6.29 -9.29 0.33
CA GLN A 7 6.79 -9.27 1.71
C GLN A 7 6.75 -7.86 2.29
N TYR A 8 7.13 -6.82 1.52
CA TYR A 8 7.04 -5.44 1.98
C TYR A 8 5.61 -4.99 2.30
N ALA A 9 4.63 -5.39 1.49
CA ALA A 9 3.21 -5.15 1.78
C ALA A 9 2.75 -5.92 3.03
N LEU A 10 3.21 -7.15 3.20
CA LEU A 10 2.90 -7.97 4.38
C LEU A 10 3.54 -7.42 5.66
N ASP A 11 4.78 -6.94 5.61
CA ASP A 11 5.47 -6.33 6.75
C ASP A 11 4.77 -5.03 7.20
N ASN A 12 4.06 -4.36 6.30
CA ASN A 12 3.29 -3.14 6.55
C ASN A 12 1.77 -3.37 6.52
N TYR A 13 1.32 -4.60 6.80
CA TYR A 13 -0.07 -5.02 6.62
C TYR A 13 -1.08 -4.11 7.34
N GLU A 14 -0.86 -3.85 8.64
CA GLU A 14 -1.71 -2.99 9.48
C GLU A 14 -1.63 -1.50 9.11
N ALA A 15 -0.58 -1.09 8.39
CA ALA A 15 -0.37 0.28 7.94
C ALA A 15 -1.03 0.58 6.58
N GLY A 16 -1.85 -0.35 6.05
CA GLY A 16 -2.47 -0.24 4.72
C GLY A 16 -1.90 -1.21 3.68
N GLY A 17 -0.85 -1.98 4.03
CA GLY A 17 -0.25 -2.98 3.14
C GLY A 17 -1.19 -4.15 2.80
N HIS A 18 -2.22 -4.39 3.62
CA HIS A 18 -3.26 -5.37 3.34
C HIS A 18 -3.96 -5.12 2.01
N TRP A 19 -4.16 -3.85 1.61
CA TRP A 19 -4.75 -3.51 0.32
C TRP A 19 -4.00 -4.13 -0.83
N ALA A 20 -2.67 -3.99 -0.88
CA ALA A 20 -1.89 -4.63 -1.92
C ALA A 20 -1.80 -6.15 -1.72
N TYR A 21 -1.52 -6.61 -0.50
CA TYR A 21 -1.25 -8.03 -0.23
C TYR A 21 -2.45 -8.93 -0.57
N GLU A 22 -3.66 -8.49 -0.29
CA GLU A 22 -4.88 -9.28 -0.52
C GLU A 22 -5.49 -9.07 -1.92
N THR A 23 -5.26 -7.91 -2.55
CA THR A 23 -5.97 -7.56 -3.81
C THR A 23 -5.09 -7.59 -5.05
N PHE A 24 -3.77 -7.50 -4.93
CA PHE A 24 -2.89 -7.54 -6.09
C PHE A 24 -2.66 -8.98 -6.56
N ASP A 25 -2.82 -9.16 -7.87
CA ASP A 25 -2.18 -10.26 -8.57
C ASP A 25 -0.74 -9.89 -8.98
N ASP A 26 -0.01 -10.87 -9.50
CA ASP A 26 1.37 -10.69 -9.97
C ASP A 26 1.48 -9.62 -11.07
N SER A 27 0.44 -9.43 -11.88
CA SER A 27 0.45 -8.44 -12.97
C SER A 27 0.52 -7.01 -12.44
N ARG A 28 -0.12 -6.73 -11.30
CA ARG A 28 -0.05 -5.44 -10.62
C ARG A 28 1.35 -5.16 -10.08
N TYR A 29 1.99 -6.15 -9.46
CA TYR A 29 3.38 -6.02 -9.03
C TYR A 29 4.34 -5.83 -10.21
N ILE A 30 4.13 -6.55 -11.32
CA ILE A 30 4.92 -6.40 -12.54
C ILE A 30 4.75 -4.99 -13.13
N ALA A 31 3.54 -4.43 -13.14
CA ALA A 31 3.32 -3.06 -13.60
C ALA A 31 4.10 -2.03 -12.78
N ILE A 32 4.20 -2.22 -11.47
CA ILE A 32 5.02 -1.37 -10.57
C ILE A 32 6.51 -1.54 -10.87
N ILE A 33 6.97 -2.76 -11.07
CA ILE A 33 8.37 -3.04 -11.39
C ILE A 33 8.73 -2.42 -12.76
N ASN A 34 7.85 -2.53 -13.75
CA ASN A 34 8.11 -2.01 -15.10
C ASN A 34 8.18 -0.47 -15.17
N ARG A 35 7.55 0.25 -14.23
CA ARG A 35 7.59 1.72 -14.14
C ARG A 35 8.72 2.26 -13.26
N THR A 36 9.49 1.38 -12.61
CA THR A 36 10.55 1.75 -11.65
C THR A 36 11.88 1.13 -12.05
N LYS A 37 12.98 1.67 -11.55
CA LYS A 37 14.35 1.23 -11.86
C LYS A 37 14.99 0.45 -10.72
N THR A 38 14.52 0.64 -9.49
CA THR A 38 15.08 0.03 -8.29
C THR A 38 13.98 -0.56 -7.40
N LEU A 39 14.37 -1.44 -6.48
CA LEU A 39 13.43 -1.99 -5.49
C LEU A 39 12.87 -0.90 -4.58
N ASP A 40 13.67 0.10 -4.20
CA ASP A 40 13.22 1.19 -3.34
C ASP A 40 12.20 2.09 -4.04
N GLU A 41 12.41 2.40 -5.33
CA GLU A 41 11.41 3.09 -6.14
C GLU A 41 10.11 2.28 -6.24
N ALA A 42 10.22 0.96 -6.43
CA ALA A 42 9.05 0.08 -6.50
C ALA A 42 8.28 0.02 -5.16
N LYS A 43 9.00 0.00 -4.03
CA LYS A 43 8.42 0.06 -2.67
C LYS A 43 7.72 1.39 -2.43
N ALA A 44 8.36 2.51 -2.78
CA ALA A 44 7.75 3.84 -2.67
C ALA A 44 6.46 3.92 -3.51
N ALA A 45 6.51 3.47 -4.76
CA ALA A 45 5.37 3.49 -5.64
C ALA A 45 4.23 2.53 -5.22
N LEU A 46 4.55 1.45 -4.48
CA LEU A 46 3.57 0.56 -3.86
C LEU A 46 2.93 1.21 -2.63
N LYS A 47 3.75 1.83 -1.77
CA LYS A 47 3.31 2.59 -0.60
C LYS A 47 2.36 3.71 -1.01
N ASP A 48 2.73 4.55 -1.97
CA ASP A 48 1.89 5.66 -2.46
C ASP A 48 0.51 5.17 -2.94
N TRP A 49 0.44 3.99 -3.56
CA TRP A 49 -0.83 3.40 -3.98
C TRP A 49 -1.66 2.94 -2.78
N CYS A 50 -1.05 2.29 -1.79
CA CYS A 50 -1.75 1.83 -0.60
C CYS A 50 -2.24 3.00 0.27
N ASP A 51 -1.43 4.05 0.41
CA ASP A 51 -1.82 5.28 1.09
C ASP A 51 -3.03 5.91 0.41
N LEU A 52 -3.01 6.05 -0.92
CA LEU A 52 -4.15 6.59 -1.69
C LEU A 52 -5.44 5.77 -1.50
N VAL A 53 -5.32 4.44 -1.43
CA VAL A 53 -6.50 3.57 -1.20
C VAL A 53 -7.01 3.68 0.23
N SER A 54 -6.10 3.76 1.21
CA SER A 54 -6.44 3.92 2.63
C SER A 54 -7.09 5.29 2.91
N GLU A 55 -6.60 6.35 2.28
CA GLU A 55 -7.22 7.69 2.30
C GLU A 55 -8.64 7.64 1.72
N ARG A 56 -8.82 6.97 0.57
CA ARG A 56 -10.14 6.83 -0.06
C ARG A 56 -11.11 5.98 0.75
N GLU A 57 -10.62 4.94 1.42
CA GLU A 57 -11.43 4.18 2.38
C GLU A 57 -11.88 5.11 3.50
N SER A 58 -10.97 5.89 4.09
CA SER A 58 -11.31 6.86 5.14
C SER A 58 -12.30 7.92 4.66
N ASP A 59 -12.16 8.41 3.43
CA ASP A 59 -13.09 9.38 2.82
C ASP A 59 -14.47 8.78 2.55
N CYS A 60 -14.54 7.49 2.17
CA CYS A 60 -15.80 6.78 1.95
C CYS A 60 -16.41 6.21 3.23
N ALA A 61 -15.63 6.02 4.30
CA ALA A 61 -16.07 5.54 5.61
C ALA A 61 -16.62 6.65 6.52
N TRP A 62 -16.91 7.84 5.96
CA TRP A 62 -17.39 9.00 6.71
C TRP A 62 -18.74 8.75 7.41
N ASP A 63 -18.68 8.38 8.69
CA ASP A 63 -19.82 8.22 9.62
C ASP A 63 -19.97 9.39 10.61
N GLY A 64 -19.32 10.54 10.33
CA GLY A 64 -19.32 11.72 11.19
C GLY A 64 -18.08 11.84 12.09
N PRO A 65 -17.94 12.94 12.84
CA PRO A 65 -16.68 13.29 13.48
C PRO A 65 -16.47 12.49 14.77
N ASP A 66 -15.58 11.49 14.77
CA ASP A 66 -14.69 11.30 15.92
C ASP A 66 -13.43 10.46 15.68
N ASN A 67 -12.37 10.91 16.36
CA ASN A 67 -11.09 10.30 16.71
C ASN A 67 -10.04 10.00 15.62
N GLU A 68 -9.03 10.88 15.64
CA GLU A 68 -7.68 10.70 15.10
C GLU A 68 -7.08 9.33 15.46
N VAL A 69 -7.17 8.38 14.53
CA VAL A 69 -6.24 7.26 14.48
C VAL A 69 -5.23 7.64 13.42
N THR A 70 -4.08 8.16 13.83
CA THR A 70 -2.95 8.35 12.90
C THR A 70 -2.52 6.96 12.42
N PRO A 71 -2.64 6.64 11.12
CA PRO A 71 -2.15 5.38 10.61
C PRO A 71 -0.65 5.33 10.85
N LYS A 72 -0.14 4.22 11.37
CA LYS A 72 1.32 4.01 11.42
C LYS A 72 1.84 4.14 9.99
N ALA A 73 2.80 5.03 9.78
CA ALA A 73 3.46 5.15 8.48
C ALA A 73 4.26 3.88 8.20
N TRP A 74 4.27 3.45 6.94
CA TRP A 74 5.11 2.34 6.50
C TRP A 74 6.58 2.67 6.79
N THR A 75 7.32 1.70 7.35
CA THR A 75 8.75 1.82 7.68
C THR A 75 9.67 1.21 6.63
#